data_AF-A0A292EGG1-F1
#
_entry.id   AF-A0A292EGG1-F1
#
_cell.length_a   1.000
_cell.length_b   1.000
_cell.length_c   1.000
_cell.angle_alpha   90.00
_cell.angle_beta   90.00
_cell.angle_gamma   90.00
#
_symmetry.space_group_name_H-M   'P 1'
#
loop_
_entity.id
_entity.type
_entity.pdbx_description
1 polymer ?
#
loop_
_entity_poly.entity_id
_entity_poly.type
_entity_poly.pdbx_seq_one_letter_code
_entity_poly.pdbx_strand_id
1 'polypeptide(L)'
;MRLLRSGEADVAVCGGAEACINRVSLGGSAAARSLSTGFNGSPERASRPFDRDRDGFVMGEGAGVVILETLEHAQRRGARPLAVVLGYGTSADAYQLSQLLPASNLELSRRRIVQFERW
;
A
#
# COMPACT_ATOMS: atom_id res chain seq x y z
N MET A 1 -6.51 2.76 -13.65
CA MET A 1 -5.55 3.48 -14.52
C MET A 1 -5.78 3.24 -16.01
N ARG A 2 -5.84 1.99 -16.49
CA ARG A 2 -6.15 1.70 -17.91
C ARG A 2 -7.42 2.42 -18.37
N LEU A 3 -8.56 2.19 -17.70
CA LEU A 3 -9.87 2.77 -18.06
C LEU A 3 -9.85 4.30 -18.21
N LEU A 4 -9.22 5.01 -17.27
CA LEU A 4 -9.08 6.46 -17.34
C LEU A 4 -8.17 6.92 -18.48
N ARG A 5 -7.10 6.17 -18.78
CA ARG A 5 -6.16 6.50 -19.86
C ARG A 5 -6.70 6.18 -21.25
N SER A 6 -7.53 5.16 -21.39
CA SER A 6 -8.18 4.78 -22.66
C SER A 6 -9.45 5.59 -22.95
N GLY A 7 -9.89 6.45 -22.02
CA GLY A 7 -11.15 7.20 -22.16
C GLY A 7 -12.40 6.34 -21.94
N GLU A 8 -12.27 5.14 -21.40
CA GLU A 8 -13.39 4.26 -21.06
C GLU A 8 -14.13 4.73 -19.79
N ALA A 9 -13.48 5.57 -18.97
CA ALA A 9 -14.09 6.24 -17.82
C ALA A 9 -13.42 7.60 -17.57
N ASP A 10 -14.18 8.55 -17.04
CA ASP A 10 -13.66 9.86 -16.59
C ASP A 10 -13.30 9.86 -15.10
N VAL A 11 -13.95 8.98 -14.31
CA VAL A 11 -13.83 8.89 -12.85
C VAL A 11 -13.75 7.43 -12.42
N ALA A 12 -12.90 7.14 -11.44
CA ALA A 12 -12.79 5.84 -10.81
C ALA A 12 -12.64 5.97 -9.29
N VAL A 13 -13.45 5.20 -8.55
CA VAL A 13 -13.27 4.99 -7.10
C VAL A 13 -12.20 3.91 -6.93
N CYS A 14 -11.11 4.23 -6.26
CA CYS A 14 -9.96 3.34 -6.10
C CYS A 14 -9.56 3.26 -4.63
N GLY A 15 -9.37 2.06 -4.10
CA GLY A 15 -9.03 1.91 -2.69
C GLY A 15 -8.94 0.45 -2.25
N GLY A 16 -8.84 0.26 -0.95
CA GLY A 16 -8.83 -1.03 -0.29
C GLY A 16 -9.33 -0.91 1.15
N ALA A 17 -9.79 -2.03 1.69
CA ALA A 17 -10.21 -2.17 3.08
C ALA A 17 -9.74 -3.52 3.60
N GLU A 18 -9.35 -3.55 4.88
CA GLU A 18 -8.91 -4.75 5.57
C GLU A 18 -9.43 -4.71 7.02
N ALA A 19 -9.91 -5.86 7.51
CA ALA A 19 -10.47 -6.05 8.84
C ALA A 19 -9.93 -7.36 9.43
N CYS A 20 -8.61 -7.37 9.65
CA CYS A 20 -7.85 -8.58 9.95
C CYS A 20 -7.62 -8.82 11.44
N ILE A 21 -8.09 -7.97 12.35
CA ILE A 21 -7.91 -8.15 13.79
C ILE A 21 -8.94 -9.18 14.30
N ASN A 22 -8.65 -10.45 14.04
CA ASN A 22 -9.40 -11.58 14.56
C ASN A 22 -8.46 -12.70 15.02
N ARG A 23 -8.97 -13.64 15.80
CA ARG A 23 -8.15 -14.71 16.41
C ARG A 23 -7.42 -15.58 15.39
N VAL A 24 -8.04 -15.84 14.24
CA VAL A 24 -7.46 -16.71 13.21
C VAL A 24 -6.30 -16.01 12.52
N SER A 25 -6.51 -14.78 12.05
CA SER A 25 -5.48 -13.99 11.38
C SER A 25 -4.30 -13.66 12.29
N LEU A 26 -4.59 -13.28 13.54
CA LEU A 26 -3.57 -12.99 14.55
C LEU A 26 -2.78 -14.26 14.90
N GLY A 27 -3.47 -15.38 15.14
CA GLY A 27 -2.85 -16.67 15.45
C GLY A 27 -2.00 -17.20 14.29
N GLY A 28 -2.47 -17.08 13.06
CA GLY A 28 -1.70 -17.44 11.87
C GLY A 28 -0.44 -16.59 11.70
N SER A 29 -0.55 -15.27 11.90
CA SER A 29 0.59 -14.36 11.81
C SER A 29 1.60 -14.56 12.95
N ALA A 30 1.13 -14.90 14.14
CA ALA A 30 1.96 -15.26 15.29
C ALA A 30 2.71 -16.58 15.02
N ALA A 31 2.02 -17.61 14.51
CA ALA A 31 2.62 -18.89 14.15
C ALA A 31 3.67 -18.76 13.03
N ALA A 32 3.43 -17.84 12.09
CA ALA A 32 4.39 -17.46 11.06
C ALA A 32 5.58 -16.62 11.59
N ARG A 33 5.56 -16.22 12.87
CA ARG A 33 6.59 -15.36 13.51
C ARG A 33 6.74 -13.99 12.82
N SER A 34 5.64 -13.45 12.31
CA SER A 34 5.65 -12.17 11.59
C SER A 34 5.31 -10.96 12.46
N LEU A 35 4.73 -11.19 13.65
CA LEU A 35 4.27 -10.14 14.57
C LEU A 35 5.37 -9.72 15.55
N SER A 36 5.38 -8.44 15.92
CA SER A 36 6.19 -7.94 17.04
C SER A 36 5.76 -8.62 18.35
N THR A 37 6.72 -9.01 19.18
CA THR A 37 6.47 -9.69 20.48
C THR A 37 7.37 -9.18 21.61
N GLY A 38 8.55 -8.64 21.30
CA GLY A 38 9.49 -8.07 22.26
C GLY A 38 9.03 -6.77 22.90
N PHE A 39 8.01 -6.11 22.32
CA PHE A 39 7.46 -4.84 22.79
C PHE A 39 6.07 -4.96 23.43
N ASN A 40 5.64 -6.15 23.84
CA ASN A 40 4.33 -6.35 24.47
C ASN A 40 4.12 -5.52 25.76
N GLY A 41 5.21 -5.17 26.47
CA GLY A 41 5.16 -4.28 27.65
C GLY A 41 5.14 -2.78 27.33
N SER A 42 5.36 -2.40 26.08
CA SER A 42 5.36 -1.01 25.59
C SER A 42 4.83 -0.96 24.14
N PRO A 43 3.56 -1.32 23.90
CA PRO A 43 3.01 -1.56 22.56
C PRO A 43 3.07 -0.33 21.65
N GLU A 44 3.03 0.88 22.20
CA GLU A 44 3.18 2.14 21.47
C GLU A 44 4.54 2.29 20.78
N ARG A 45 5.53 1.48 21.16
CA ARG A 45 6.88 1.47 20.58
C ARG A 45 7.11 0.34 19.57
N ALA A 46 6.14 -0.55 19.40
CA ALA A 46 6.29 -1.79 18.62
C ALA A 46 6.33 -1.56 17.10
N SER A 47 5.63 -0.55 16.58
CA SER A 47 5.71 -0.21 15.15
C SER A 47 6.91 0.67 14.88
N ARG A 48 8.01 0.05 14.43
CA ARG A 48 9.32 0.71 14.25
C ARG A 48 10.04 0.31 12.95
N PRO A 49 9.51 0.71 11.77
CA PRO A 49 10.13 0.42 10.49
C PRO A 49 11.59 0.88 10.43
N PHE A 50 12.48 0.04 9.90
CA PHE A 50 13.93 0.29 9.73
C PHE A 50 14.76 0.50 11.01
N ASP A 51 14.14 0.43 12.20
CA ASP A 51 14.86 0.45 13.47
C ASP A 51 15.73 -0.82 13.61
N ARG A 52 16.85 -0.70 14.33
CA ARG A 52 17.77 -1.81 14.60
C ARG A 52 17.09 -2.92 15.40
N ASP A 53 16.23 -2.54 16.33
CA ASP A 53 15.59 -3.44 17.27
C ASP A 53 14.16 -3.80 16.81
N ARG A 54 13.85 -3.69 15.51
CA ARG A 54 12.57 -4.15 14.94
C ARG A 54 12.48 -5.68 15.00
N ASP A 55 11.32 -6.21 15.36
CA ASP A 55 11.14 -7.65 15.61
C ASP A 55 9.90 -8.27 14.94
N GLY A 56 9.19 -7.49 14.13
CA GLY A 56 7.99 -7.92 13.41
C GLY A 56 7.11 -6.73 13.05
N PHE A 57 5.98 -6.97 12.37
CA PHE A 57 4.99 -5.91 12.14
C PHE A 57 3.93 -5.88 13.26
N VAL A 58 3.25 -4.74 13.39
CA VAL A 58 2.06 -4.61 14.24
C VAL A 58 0.83 -4.74 13.35
N MET A 59 -0.03 -5.72 13.63
CA MET A 59 -1.26 -5.92 12.86
C MET A 59 -2.19 -4.73 13.04
N GLY A 60 -2.73 -4.23 11.92
CA GLY A 60 -3.66 -3.13 11.89
C GLY A 60 -4.74 -3.36 10.85
N GLU A 61 -5.86 -2.68 11.01
CA GLU A 61 -7.01 -2.72 10.13
C GLU A 61 -7.43 -1.31 9.73
N GLY A 62 -8.21 -1.20 8.67
CA GLY A 62 -8.69 0.09 8.17
C GLY A 62 -9.08 0.06 6.71
N ALA A 63 -9.50 1.21 6.21
CA ALA A 63 -9.86 1.39 4.81
C ALA A 63 -9.33 2.73 4.29
N GLY A 64 -9.06 2.79 3.00
CA GLY A 64 -8.63 3.99 2.31
C GLY A 64 -9.16 4.01 0.89
N VAL A 65 -9.71 5.14 0.48
CA VAL A 65 -10.27 5.35 -0.86
C VAL A 65 -9.81 6.70 -1.38
N VAL A 66 -9.46 6.73 -2.67
CA VAL A 66 -9.21 7.93 -3.46
C VAL A 66 -10.09 7.94 -4.68
N ILE A 67 -10.45 9.14 -5.13
CA ILE A 67 -11.11 9.35 -6.41
C ILE A 67 -10.03 9.71 -7.42
N LEU A 68 -9.91 8.89 -8.47
CA LEU A 68 -9.05 9.19 -9.60
C LEU A 68 -9.91 9.69 -10.74
N GLU A 69 -9.47 10.77 -11.37
CA GLU A 69 -10.16 11.40 -12.49
C GLU A 69 -9.15 11.66 -13.62
N THR A 70 -9.65 11.79 -14.85
CA THR A 70 -8.86 12.42 -15.92
C THR A 70 -8.65 13.89 -15.57
N LEU A 71 -7.49 14.45 -15.94
CA LEU A 71 -7.16 15.84 -15.60
C LEU A 71 -8.15 16.81 -16.24
N GLU A 72 -8.55 16.53 -17.48
CA GLU A 72 -9.52 17.31 -18.24
C GLU A 72 -10.90 17.29 -17.57
N HIS A 73 -11.33 16.14 -17.00
CA HIS A 73 -12.57 16.06 -16.24
C HIS A 73 -12.49 16.90 -14.96
N ALA A 74 -11.42 16.75 -14.18
CA ALA A 74 -11.23 17.50 -12.93
C ALA A 74 -11.20 19.02 -13.18
N GLN A 75 -10.50 19.46 -14.23
CA GLN A 75 -10.43 20.87 -14.62
C GLN A 75 -11.79 21.43 -15.08
N ARG A 76 -12.55 20.69 -15.89
CA ARG A 76 -13.89 21.12 -16.35
C ARG A 76 -14.84 21.43 -15.20
N ARG A 77 -14.77 20.65 -14.11
CA ARG A 77 -15.60 20.87 -12.92
C ARG A 77 -14.97 21.81 -11.89
N GLY A 78 -13.80 22.40 -12.19
CA GLY A 78 -13.09 23.32 -11.29
C GLY A 78 -12.48 22.65 -10.04
N ALA A 79 -12.24 21.34 -10.07
CA ALA A 79 -11.56 20.67 -8.97
C ALA A 79 -10.06 20.93 -8.98
N ARG A 80 -9.50 21.14 -7.78
CA ARG A 80 -8.06 21.18 -7.55
C ARG A 80 -7.54 19.78 -7.25
N PRO A 81 -6.70 19.18 -8.12
CA PRO A 81 -6.12 17.87 -7.84
C PRO A 81 -5.23 17.91 -6.59
N LEU A 82 -5.32 16.87 -5.76
CA LEU A 82 -4.42 16.70 -4.60
C LEU A 82 -3.04 16.19 -5.00
N ALA A 83 -2.98 15.40 -6.07
CA ALA A 83 -1.77 14.84 -6.65
C ALA A 83 -2.03 14.44 -8.10
N VAL A 84 -0.96 14.24 -8.87
CA VAL A 84 -1.03 13.72 -10.25
C VAL A 84 -0.35 12.35 -10.33
N VAL A 85 -1.05 11.36 -10.88
CA VAL A 85 -0.53 10.00 -11.01
C VAL A 85 0.20 9.82 -12.35
N LEU A 86 1.53 9.92 -12.32
CA LEU A 86 2.38 9.88 -13.53
C LEU A 86 2.46 8.49 -14.18
N GLY A 87 2.32 7.43 -13.39
CA GLY A 87 2.37 6.05 -13.89
C GLY A 87 2.00 5.03 -12.81
N TYR A 88 1.82 3.77 -13.24
CA TYR A 88 1.67 2.62 -12.36
C TYR A 88 2.36 1.42 -13.00
N GLY A 89 2.77 0.44 -12.20
CA GLY A 89 3.37 -0.80 -12.67
C GLY A 89 3.15 -1.91 -11.65
N THR A 90 3.03 -3.14 -12.14
CA THR A 90 2.86 -4.35 -11.32
C THR A 90 3.84 -5.41 -11.82
N SER A 91 4.61 -6.00 -10.92
CA SER A 91 5.55 -7.10 -11.19
C SER A 91 5.27 -8.27 -10.23
N ALA A 92 5.67 -9.47 -10.62
CA ALA A 92 5.57 -10.68 -9.79
C ALA A 92 6.84 -11.51 -9.92
N ASP A 93 7.24 -12.21 -8.86
CA ASP A 93 8.35 -13.17 -8.88
C ASP A 93 7.81 -14.59 -9.12
N ALA A 94 8.46 -15.36 -9.99
CA ALA A 94 7.93 -16.64 -10.48
C ALA A 94 8.24 -17.87 -9.60
N TYR A 95 9.10 -17.76 -8.58
CA TYR A 95 9.75 -18.92 -7.96
C TYR A 95 9.45 -19.17 -6.46
N GLN A 96 8.53 -18.44 -5.82
CA GLN A 96 8.37 -18.55 -4.36
C GLN A 96 6.93 -18.77 -3.89
N LEU A 97 6.64 -20.02 -3.51
CA LEU A 97 5.36 -20.47 -2.94
C LEU A 97 5.16 -20.14 -1.45
N SER A 98 6.21 -19.75 -0.70
CA SER A 98 6.13 -19.79 0.78
C SER A 98 6.94 -18.74 1.56
N GLN A 99 7.51 -17.70 0.95
CA GLN A 99 8.56 -16.94 1.67
C GLN A 99 8.11 -15.62 2.30
N LEU A 100 8.38 -15.53 3.60
CA LEU A 100 8.45 -14.32 4.44
C LEU A 100 9.73 -13.50 4.21
N LEU A 101 10.52 -13.83 3.17
CA LEU A 101 11.76 -13.13 2.82
C LEU A 101 11.48 -12.05 1.76
N PRO A 102 12.06 -10.84 1.88
CA PRO A 102 11.90 -9.80 0.86
C PRO A 102 12.44 -10.26 -0.50
N ALA A 103 11.74 -9.92 -1.58
CA ALA A 103 12.18 -10.20 -2.94
C ALA A 103 13.54 -9.57 -3.25
N SER A 104 14.42 -10.32 -3.94
CA SER A 104 15.73 -9.85 -4.41
C SER A 104 15.64 -8.91 -5.64
N ASN A 105 14.48 -8.84 -6.29
CA ASN A 105 14.27 -8.09 -7.54
C ASN A 105 13.81 -6.63 -7.35
N LEU A 106 14.19 -5.99 -6.24
CA LEU A 106 13.90 -4.57 -5.96
C LEU A 106 14.43 -3.59 -7.04
N GLU A 107 15.24 -4.04 -7.99
CA GLU A 107 15.71 -3.21 -9.12
C GLU A 107 14.66 -2.98 -10.23
N LEU A 108 13.71 -3.90 -10.45
CA LEU A 108 12.78 -3.78 -11.59
C LEU A 108 11.58 -2.86 -11.34
N SER A 109 11.30 -2.48 -10.09
CA SER A 109 10.15 -1.62 -9.72
C SER A 109 10.54 -0.16 -9.42
N ARG A 110 11.80 0.23 -9.62
CA ARG A 110 12.35 1.54 -9.18
C ARG A 110 12.00 2.77 -10.03
N ARG A 111 10.95 2.75 -10.86
CA ARG A 111 10.55 3.94 -11.65
C ARG A 111 9.04 4.17 -11.70
N ARG A 112 8.52 4.99 -10.78
CA ARG A 112 7.96 6.35 -11.02
C ARG A 112 7.08 6.78 -9.84
N ILE A 113 7.38 7.99 -9.36
CA ILE A 113 6.93 8.61 -8.13
C ILE A 113 5.57 9.29 -8.35
N VAL A 114 4.66 9.19 -7.38
CA VAL A 114 3.53 10.12 -7.23
C VAL A 114 4.15 11.48 -6.89
N GLN A 115 4.09 12.43 -7.83
CA GLN A 115 4.62 13.76 -7.60
C GLN A 115 3.50 14.62 -7.00
N PHE A 116 3.73 15.10 -5.78
CA PHE A 116 2.88 16.09 -5.14
C PHE A 116 3.36 17.47 -5.60
N GLU A 117 2.72 18.03 -6.62
CA GLU A 117 2.91 19.45 -6.93
C GLU A 117 1.97 20.26 -6.03
N ARG A 118 2.55 21.18 -5.25
CA ARG A 118 1.77 22.20 -4.55
C ARG A 118 1.24 23.18 -5.60
N TRP A 119 -0.05 23.11 -5.86
CA TRP A 119 -0.80 24.18 -6.51
C TRP A 119 -1.05 25.33 -5.53
#